data_AF-B0KU62-F1
#
_entry.id   AF-B0KU62-F1
#
_cell.length_a   1.000
_cell.length_b   1.000
_cell.length_c   1.000
_cell.angle_alpha   90.00
_cell.angle_beta   90.00
_cell.angle_gamma   90.00
#
_symmetry.space_group_name_H-M   'P 1'
#
loop_
_entity.id
_entity.type
_entity.pdbx_description
1 polymer ?
#
loop_
_entity_poly.entity_id
_entity_poly.type
_entity_poly.pdbx_seq_one_letter_code
_entity_poly.pdbx_strand_id
1 'polypeptide(L)'
;MKSSRSLAGAILVSGFATLLMAGCAQNPDVRDSHDYTAGTTAKSPPAYLGCVKGELPGHVKTYEVDGDNSVKLFIESTDPDKANGLVELRGTGTQHQFTAYQRDAWYDHGRLLDAALMCSKA
;
A
#
# COMPACT_ATOMS: atom_id res chain seq x y z
N MET A 1 17.90 -74.30 26.62
CA MET A 1 16.67 -75.11 26.51
C MET A 1 15.48 -74.18 26.25
N LYS A 2 14.64 -74.55 25.28
CA LYS A 2 13.23 -74.23 25.04
C LYS A 2 12.75 -72.76 24.97
N SER A 3 12.39 -72.40 23.74
CA SER A 3 11.38 -71.42 23.31
C SER A 3 9.98 -71.72 23.87
N SER A 4 9.12 -70.70 23.97
CA SER A 4 7.76 -70.73 23.38
C SER A 4 7.10 -69.36 23.39
N ARG A 5 6.21 -69.17 22.42
CA ARG A 5 5.70 -67.94 21.82
C ARG A 5 4.29 -67.54 22.31
N SER A 6 3.88 -66.37 21.82
CA SER A 6 2.53 -65.90 21.43
C SER A 6 1.89 -64.88 22.37
N LEU A 7 1.69 -63.62 21.93
CA LEU A 7 0.72 -63.12 20.93
C LEU A 7 -0.72 -63.21 21.44
N ALA A 8 -1.13 -62.16 22.14
CA ALA A 8 -2.48 -61.62 22.17
C ALA A 8 -2.28 -60.10 22.39
N GLY A 9 -2.53 -59.23 21.42
CA GLY A 9 -3.85 -59.05 20.82
C GLY A 9 -4.53 -57.87 21.52
N ALA A 10 -4.02 -56.66 21.30
CA ALA A 10 -4.71 -55.43 21.66
C ALA A 10 -4.76 -54.57 20.40
N ILE A 11 -5.86 -54.74 19.67
CA ILE A 11 -6.25 -53.93 18.53
C ILE A 11 -6.81 -52.62 19.08
N LEU A 12 -6.52 -51.53 18.36
CA LEU A 12 -7.39 -50.39 18.05
C LEU A 12 -6.91 -49.00 18.53
N VAL A 13 -6.54 -48.22 17.50
CA VAL A 13 -7.03 -46.86 17.21
C VAL A 13 -6.62 -45.78 18.20
N SER A 14 -5.68 -44.91 17.79
CA SER A 14 -5.63 -43.45 18.05
C SER A 14 -4.25 -42.93 17.63
N GLY A 15 -4.06 -41.95 16.75
CA GLY A 15 -4.97 -41.18 15.93
C GLY A 15 -4.17 -40.58 14.76
N PHE A 16 -4.66 -40.78 13.55
CA PHE A 16 -4.31 -39.94 12.41
C PHE A 16 -5.16 -38.67 12.54
N ALA A 17 -4.54 -37.51 12.76
CA ALA A 17 -4.98 -36.20 12.25
C ALA A 17 -4.36 -35.06 13.06
N THR A 18 -3.13 -34.65 12.71
CA THR A 18 -2.71 -33.26 12.90
C THR A 18 -1.91 -32.82 11.68
N LEU A 19 -2.59 -32.75 10.53
CA LEU A 19 -2.14 -32.05 9.32
C LEU A 19 -3.15 -30.96 8.97
N LEU A 20 -3.52 -30.12 9.94
CA LEU A 20 -4.33 -28.93 9.68
C LEU A 20 -3.94 -27.88 10.69
N MET A 21 -2.97 -27.03 10.33
CA MET A 21 -2.98 -25.57 10.59
C MET A 21 -1.90 -24.90 9.70
N ALA A 22 -1.76 -25.31 8.43
CA ALA A 22 -1.18 -24.41 7.43
C ALA A 22 -2.30 -23.49 6.93
N GLY A 23 -2.88 -22.71 7.85
CA GLY A 23 -3.77 -21.62 7.53
C GLY A 23 -2.94 -20.40 7.17
N CYS A 24 -2.21 -20.45 6.05
CA CYS A 24 -1.72 -19.24 5.41
C CYS A 24 -2.92 -18.54 4.73
N ALA A 25 -3.96 -18.22 5.49
CA ALA A 25 -4.87 -17.14 5.14
C ALA A 25 -4.17 -15.82 5.51
N GLN A 26 -2.93 -15.64 5.05
CA GLN A 26 -2.41 -14.31 4.80
C GLN A 26 -3.17 -13.85 3.57
N ASN A 27 -4.40 -13.36 3.73
CA ASN A 27 -5.03 -12.56 2.69
C ASN A 27 -4.10 -11.37 2.47
N PRO A 28 -3.31 -11.33 1.38
CA PRO A 28 -2.53 -10.14 1.09
C PRO A 28 -3.47 -8.97 0.72
N ASP A 29 -4.73 -9.27 0.38
CA ASP A 29 -5.76 -8.36 -0.10
C ASP A 29 -6.17 -7.26 0.90
N VAL A 30 -5.77 -7.33 2.17
CA VAL A 30 -6.02 -6.25 3.14
C VAL A 30 -4.92 -5.18 3.09
N ARG A 31 -3.74 -5.50 2.53
CA ARG A 31 -2.64 -4.55 2.38
C ARG A 31 -2.67 -3.79 1.05
N ASP A 32 -3.56 -4.17 0.14
CA ASP A 32 -3.86 -3.42 -1.06
C ASP A 32 -4.89 -2.33 -0.70
N SER A 33 -4.50 -1.44 0.22
CA SER A 33 -5.29 -0.23 0.46
C SER A 33 -5.22 0.58 -0.82
N HIS A 34 -6.30 0.50 -1.60
CA HIS A 34 -6.50 1.25 -2.84
C HIS A 34 -6.46 2.77 -2.64
N ASP A 35 -6.37 3.22 -1.39
CA ASP A 35 -6.39 4.62 -1.01
C ASP A 35 -4.97 5.21 -0.98
N TYR A 36 -3.91 4.44 -1.24
CA TYR A 36 -2.57 5.01 -1.33
C TYR A 36 -1.63 4.30 -2.32
N THR A 37 -0.61 5.04 -2.77
CA THR A 37 0.54 4.49 -3.53
C THR A 37 1.82 5.19 -3.08
N ALA A 38 2.96 4.53 -3.29
CA ALA A 38 4.26 5.06 -2.91
C ALA A 38 5.34 4.64 -3.90
N GLY A 39 6.40 5.43 -3.98
CA GLY A 39 7.54 5.12 -4.83
C GLY A 39 8.63 6.16 -4.74
N THR A 40 9.47 6.20 -5.77
CA THR A 40 10.53 7.20 -5.88
C THR A 40 10.54 7.84 -7.25
N THR A 41 10.99 9.08 -7.32
CA THR A 41 11.18 9.81 -8.58
C THR A 41 12.51 10.55 -8.57
N ALA A 42 13.15 10.65 -9.74
CA ALA A 42 14.32 11.52 -9.94
C ALA A 42 13.94 12.96 -10.27
N LYS A 43 12.64 13.25 -10.47
CA LYS A 43 12.14 14.60 -10.72
C LYS A 43 12.34 15.48 -9.48
N SER A 44 12.59 16.76 -9.72
CA SER A 44 12.56 17.76 -8.65
C SER A 44 11.13 17.95 -8.13
N PRO A 45 10.95 18.43 -6.89
CA PRO A 45 9.63 18.69 -6.32
C PRO A 45 8.67 19.49 -7.22
N PRO A 46 9.05 20.65 -7.79
CA PRO A 46 8.14 21.41 -8.64
C PRO A 46 7.81 20.67 -9.95
N ALA A 47 8.74 19.88 -10.51
CA ALA A 47 8.48 19.11 -11.73
C ALA A 47 7.53 17.94 -11.47
N TYR A 48 7.71 17.22 -10.36
CA TYR A 48 6.85 16.12 -9.99
C TYR A 48 5.44 16.58 -9.61
N LEU A 49 5.32 17.54 -8.68
CA LEU A 49 4.02 18.04 -8.23
C LEU A 49 3.29 18.82 -9.32
N GLY A 50 4.02 19.54 -10.19
CA GLY A 50 3.45 20.18 -11.37
C GLY A 50 2.84 19.19 -12.36
N CYS A 51 3.50 18.04 -12.60
CA CYS A 51 2.94 16.95 -13.39
C CYS A 51 1.65 16.41 -12.75
N VAL A 52 1.68 16.09 -11.45
CA VAL A 52 0.51 15.55 -10.74
C VAL A 52 -0.66 16.52 -10.82
N LYS A 53 -0.43 17.82 -10.58
CA LYS A 53 -1.46 18.86 -10.73
C LYS A 53 -2.05 18.92 -12.14
N GLY A 54 -1.22 18.73 -13.17
CA GLY A 54 -1.64 18.76 -14.57
C GLY A 54 -2.59 17.62 -14.97
N GLU A 55 -2.48 16.48 -14.29
CA GLU A 55 -3.35 15.32 -14.52
C GLU A 55 -4.70 15.41 -13.79
N LEU A 56 -4.82 16.32 -12.83
CA LEU A 56 -6.07 16.51 -12.10
C LEU A 56 -7.07 17.34 -12.93
N PRO A 57 -8.39 17.13 -12.76
CA PRO A 57 -9.39 17.97 -13.41
C PRO A 57 -9.21 19.43 -13.03
N GLY A 58 -9.33 20.34 -14.01
CA GLY A 58 -9.06 21.77 -13.79
C GLY A 58 -9.98 22.49 -12.79
N HIS A 59 -11.05 21.86 -12.31
CA HIS A 59 -11.90 22.40 -11.24
C HIS A 59 -11.45 22.00 -9.84
N VAL A 60 -10.54 21.03 -9.73
CA VAL A 60 -10.03 20.53 -8.44
C VAL A 60 -9.08 21.56 -7.85
N LYS A 61 -9.29 21.90 -6.58
CA LYS A 61 -8.42 22.83 -5.86
C LYS A 61 -7.23 22.07 -5.29
N THR A 62 -6.05 22.64 -5.45
CA THR A 62 -4.81 22.07 -4.91
C THR A 62 -4.06 23.09 -4.07
N TYR A 63 -3.46 22.64 -2.97
CA TYR A 63 -2.70 23.48 -2.05
C TYR A 63 -1.33 22.85 -1.80
N GLU A 64 -0.26 23.58 -2.10
CA GLU A 64 1.09 23.15 -1.71
C GLU A 64 1.47 23.72 -0.35
N VAL A 65 2.01 22.86 0.51
CA VAL A 65 2.49 23.19 1.83
C VAL A 65 3.91 22.65 1.95
N ASP A 66 4.86 23.56 2.07
CA ASP A 66 6.25 23.24 2.36
C ASP A 66 6.41 22.85 3.83
N GLY A 67 7.18 21.80 4.08
CA GLY A 67 7.70 21.41 5.39
C GLY A 67 9.21 21.24 5.33
N ASP A 68 9.83 20.89 6.47
CA ASP A 68 11.29 20.95 6.61
C ASP A 68 12.09 20.10 5.59
N ASN A 69 11.59 18.91 5.25
CA ASN A 69 12.20 17.99 4.27
C ASN A 69 11.13 17.33 3.37
N SER A 70 10.02 18.03 3.19
CA SER A 70 8.90 17.50 2.42
C SER A 70 8.08 18.61 1.82
N VAL A 71 7.55 18.39 0.63
CA VAL A 71 6.49 19.22 0.07
C VAL A 71 5.22 18.39 -0.04
N LYS A 72 4.11 18.94 0.45
CA LYS A 72 2.80 18.29 0.44
C LYS A 72 1.86 19.01 -0.50
N LEU A 73 1.20 18.28 -1.37
CA LEU A 73 0.14 18.73 -2.24
C LEU A 73 -1.18 18.18 -1.73
N PHE A 74 -2.00 19.04 -1.14
CA PHE A 74 -3.34 18.72 -0.66
C PHE A 74 -4.39 18.95 -1.74
N ILE A 75 -5.40 18.09 -1.79
CA ILE A 75 -6.52 18.16 -2.73
C ILE A 75 -7.79 18.57 -1.99
N GLU A 76 -8.48 19.59 -2.49
CA GLU A 76 -9.69 20.25 -1.94
C GLU A 76 -9.55 20.93 -0.57
N SER A 77 -8.73 20.43 0.35
CA SER A 77 -8.53 21.02 1.67
C SER A 77 -7.16 20.71 2.25
N THR A 78 -6.58 21.66 3.00
CA THR A 78 -5.36 21.44 3.81
C THR A 78 -5.65 20.82 5.18
N ASP A 79 -6.92 20.72 5.56
CA ASP A 79 -7.36 19.99 6.76
C ASP A 79 -7.26 18.48 6.47
N PRO A 80 -6.41 17.72 7.17
CA PRO A 80 -6.19 16.29 6.88
C PRO A 80 -7.47 15.45 7.01
N ASP A 81 -8.44 15.90 7.82
CA ASP A 81 -9.71 15.20 7.99
C ASP A 81 -10.72 15.51 6.88
N LYS A 82 -10.47 16.56 6.09
CA LYS A 82 -11.34 17.01 4.99
C LYS A 82 -10.68 16.93 3.61
N ALA A 83 -9.37 16.69 3.54
CA ALA A 83 -8.66 16.55 2.29
C ALA A 83 -9.19 15.32 1.53
N ASN A 84 -9.48 15.51 0.25
CA ASN A 84 -9.87 14.41 -0.65
C ASN A 84 -8.65 13.58 -1.08
N GLY A 85 -7.48 14.20 -1.04
CA GLY A 85 -6.22 13.53 -1.34
C GLY A 85 -5.01 14.34 -0.88
N LEU A 86 -3.87 13.65 -0.86
CA LEU A 86 -2.59 14.19 -0.42
C LEU A 86 -1.49 13.52 -1.25
N VAL A 87 -0.58 14.31 -1.81
CA VAL A 87 0.69 13.81 -2.33
C VAL A 87 1.81 14.44 -1.52
N GLU A 88 2.56 13.62 -0.83
CA GLU A 88 3.74 14.04 -0.09
C GLU A 88 4.98 13.58 -0.84
N LEU A 89 5.90 14.51 -1.06
CA LEU A 89 7.21 14.24 -1.64
C LEU A 89 8.27 14.59 -0.59
N ARG A 90 9.11 13.61 -0.24
CA ARG A 90 10.18 13.74 0.76
C ARG A 90 11.56 13.54 0.14
N GLY A 91 12.55 14.18 0.75
CA GLY A 91 13.96 13.92 0.49
C GLY A 91 14.70 15.13 -0.05
N THR A 92 16.02 15.07 0.11
CA THR A 92 16.99 16.01 -0.43
C THR A 92 17.93 15.29 -1.39
N GLY A 93 18.24 15.90 -2.53
CA GLY A 93 19.20 15.36 -3.51
C GLY A 93 18.57 14.95 -4.84
N THR A 94 19.08 13.86 -5.44
CA THR A 94 18.74 13.46 -6.82
C THR A 94 17.56 12.49 -6.92
N GLN A 95 17.11 11.93 -5.81
CA GLN A 95 15.97 11.01 -5.75
C GLN A 95 15.07 11.38 -4.58
N HIS A 96 13.78 11.46 -4.85
CA HIS A 96 12.75 11.83 -3.89
C HIS A 96 11.80 10.64 -3.69
N GLN A 97 11.36 10.43 -2.46
CA GLN A 97 10.33 9.46 -2.12
C GLN A 97 8.98 10.14 -2.19
N PHE A 98 8.01 9.56 -2.87
CA PHE A 98 6.64 10.07 -2.87
C PHE A 98 5.69 9.08 -2.22
N THR A 99 4.65 9.62 -1.60
CA THR A 99 3.47 8.90 -1.15
C THR A 99 2.25 9.69 -1.59
N ALA A 100 1.30 9.05 -2.24
CA ALA A 100 0.01 9.64 -2.58
C ALA A 100 -1.08 8.89 -1.83
N TYR A 101 -2.05 9.62 -1.31
CA TYR A 101 -3.24 9.12 -0.62
C TYR A 101 -4.48 9.77 -1.21
N GLN A 102 -5.55 9.01 -1.39
CA GLN A 102 -6.84 9.47 -1.88
C GLN A 102 -7.95 8.83 -1.06
N ARG A 103 -8.78 9.66 -0.41
CA ARG A 103 -9.80 9.21 0.55
C ARG A 103 -10.86 8.32 -0.07
N ASP A 104 -11.36 8.71 -1.24
CA ASP A 104 -12.42 8.03 -1.96
C ASP A 104 -11.88 7.39 -3.24
N ALA A 105 -10.71 6.76 -3.16
CA ALA A 105 -10.03 6.20 -4.33
C ALA A 105 -10.89 5.19 -5.10
N TRP A 106 -11.77 4.47 -4.40
CA TRP A 106 -12.74 3.59 -5.06
C TRP A 106 -13.72 4.34 -5.98
N TYR A 107 -14.25 5.50 -5.53
CA TYR A 107 -15.20 6.29 -6.30
C TYR A 107 -14.54 7.06 -7.43
N ASP A 108 -13.32 7.55 -7.19
CA ASP A 108 -12.54 8.32 -8.16
C ASP A 108 -11.67 7.43 -9.07
N HIS A 109 -11.80 6.11 -8.96
CA HIS A 109 -11.01 5.11 -9.68
C HIS A 109 -9.49 5.30 -9.50
N GLY A 110 -9.05 5.75 -8.33
CA GLY A 110 -7.64 5.90 -7.99
C GLY A 110 -6.90 6.95 -8.80
N ARG A 111 -7.62 7.89 -9.44
CA ARG A 111 -7.04 8.85 -10.40
C ARG A 111 -5.83 9.61 -9.86
N LEU A 112 -5.85 10.04 -8.60
CA LEU A 112 -4.71 10.74 -8.00
C LEU A 112 -3.50 9.82 -7.85
N LEU A 113 -3.75 8.56 -7.52
CA LEU A 113 -2.71 7.54 -7.34
C LEU A 113 -2.08 7.16 -8.69
N ASP A 114 -2.90 7.01 -9.73
CA ASP A 114 -2.45 6.79 -11.09
C ASP A 114 -1.61 7.97 -11.60
N ALA A 115 -2.06 9.21 -11.37
CA ALA A 115 -1.30 10.41 -11.70
C ALA A 115 0.06 10.44 -10.98
N ALA A 116 0.10 10.13 -9.68
CA ALA A 116 1.33 10.05 -8.91
C ALA A 116 2.31 9.00 -9.49
N LEU A 117 1.81 7.80 -9.80
CA LEU A 117 2.62 6.74 -10.39
C LEU A 117 3.13 7.10 -11.80
N MET A 118 2.28 7.65 -12.65
CA MET A 118 2.65 8.07 -14.00
C MET A 118 3.71 9.18 -13.95
N CYS A 119 3.48 10.23 -13.16
CA CYS A 119 4.39 11.35 -12.99
C CYS A 119 5.72 10.97 -12.34
N SER A 120 5.81 9.82 -11.66
CA SER A 120 7.08 9.34 -11.09
C SER A 120 8.09 8.91 -12.17
N LYS A 121 7.59 8.48 -13.33
CA LYS A 121 8.37 7.90 -14.45
C LYS A 121 8.47 8.79 -15.69
N ALA A 122 7.54 9.74 -15.84
CA ALA A 122 7.46 10.65 -16.98
C ALA A 122 8.64 11.64 -17.04
#